data_AF-A0A523MLI0-F1
#
_entry.id   AF-A0A523MLI0-F1
#
_cell.length_a   1.000
_cell.length_b   1.000
_cell.length_c   1.000
_cell.angle_alpha   90.00
_cell.angle_beta   90.00
_cell.angle_gamma   90.00
#
_symmetry.space_group_name_H-M   'P 1'
#
loop_
_entity.id
_entity.type
_entity.pdbx_description
1 polymer ?
#
loop_
_entity_poly.entity_id
_entity_poly.type
_entity_poly.pdbx_seq_one_letter_code
_entity_poly.pdbx_strand_id
1 'polypeptide(L)'
;MREYDSRLARGAARVRPPTSSGRARCIAIGLPVATLSGLLMIPEAAPPPPPPPPPPPSVSAAARPFQWNQDEVWLALEKRFREAAALGCERLRGPINTGLRRGDRFLVELAARSVGPEEPILDSIEHNTFELAALVAGCFERLPEYARLVARTRSVVKRQSESWDMNAGKDRLYRLLFGGRAALEEVMLQGPPEAMPALVHGDDEASATPSTRILGVTVHSGDLLVSRGGAASSALIAVGNDYQGNFSHVALVHVDEKTNILTVIQSNEHGGLHPTAIEEYLKNVKLRIMILRPRANLAAVVADPMLPHRAATIALLRAQRRDTPYDFAVDHRDDSRMYCSEVPAWAYRQVGVTLWMDISRISAPGTRQWLADLGVKHFDTQEPSDLEYDPQLRVVAEWRDPQTLYIDHVDNVVTEAMLGGAARGDRLTHVWYVLPFVRLAKGYSVLLGFVGK
;
A
#
# COMPACT_ATOMS: atom_id res chain seq x y z
N MET A 1 -12.44 -43.22 73.04
CA MET A 1 -12.75 -43.40 74.47
C MET A 1 -13.85 -42.39 74.81
N ARG A 2 -15.08 -42.90 75.00
CA ARG A 2 -16.29 -42.27 75.58
C ARG A 2 -16.80 -40.97 74.95
N GLU A 3 -17.88 -41.08 74.17
CA GLU A 3 -19.29 -40.93 74.61
C GLU A 3 -19.71 -39.46 74.61
N TYR A 4 -20.66 -39.10 73.74
CA TYR A 4 -21.97 -38.74 74.26
C TYR A 4 -23.06 -38.99 73.22
N ASP A 5 -24.01 -39.79 73.67
CA ASP A 5 -25.08 -40.41 72.94
C ASP A 5 -26.33 -39.54 72.93
N SER A 6 -27.01 -39.63 71.78
CA SER A 6 -28.42 -39.38 71.45
C SER A 6 -29.36 -38.71 72.46
N ARG A 7 -30.18 -37.80 71.91
CA ARG A 7 -31.63 -37.79 72.17
C ARG A 7 -32.42 -37.22 70.99
N LEU A 8 -33.53 -37.91 70.73
CA LEU A 8 -34.75 -37.48 70.05
C LEU A 8 -34.88 -37.78 68.55
N ALA A 9 -35.22 -39.06 68.37
CA ALA A 9 -35.98 -39.67 67.31
C ALA A 9 -37.30 -38.94 66.91
N ARG A 10 -37.71 -39.26 65.66
CA ARG A 10 -39.06 -39.32 65.07
C ARG A 10 -39.54 -38.13 64.24
N GLY A 11 -39.24 -38.24 62.94
CA GLY A 11 -39.93 -37.55 61.84
C GLY A 11 -39.54 -38.18 60.50
N ALA A 12 -39.82 -39.47 60.30
CA ALA A 12 -39.50 -40.18 59.05
C ALA A 12 -40.49 -39.80 57.93
N ALA A 13 -40.24 -38.67 57.27
CA ALA A 13 -40.79 -38.39 55.95
C ALA A 13 -39.80 -38.94 54.90
N ARG A 14 -40.25 -39.93 54.12
CA ARG A 14 -39.52 -40.45 52.95
C ARG A 14 -39.29 -39.31 51.96
N VAL A 15 -38.07 -38.75 51.94
CA VAL A 15 -37.60 -37.91 50.83
C VAL A 15 -37.43 -38.83 49.62
N ARG A 16 -38.31 -38.65 48.63
CA ARG A 16 -38.18 -39.30 47.30
C ARG A 16 -36.82 -38.90 46.69
N PRO A 17 -36.11 -39.84 46.03
CA PRO A 17 -34.89 -39.48 45.32
C PRO A 17 -35.21 -38.40 44.26
N PRO A 18 -34.29 -37.45 44.00
CA PRO A 18 -34.49 -36.48 42.93
C PRO A 18 -34.73 -37.25 41.63
N THR A 19 -35.88 -36.96 41.01
CA THR A 19 -36.27 -37.55 39.74
C THR A 19 -35.20 -37.24 38.68
N SER A 20 -34.89 -38.24 37.85
CA SER A 20 -33.86 -38.22 36.81
C SER A 20 -34.07 -37.18 35.69
N SER A 21 -35.11 -36.35 35.77
CA SER A 21 -35.50 -35.38 34.74
C SER A 21 -34.61 -34.12 34.70
N GLY A 22 -33.95 -33.76 35.80
CA GLY A 22 -33.04 -32.60 35.86
C GLY A 22 -31.69 -32.84 35.17
N ARG A 23 -31.11 -34.05 35.32
CA ARG A 23 -29.88 -34.45 34.60
C ARG A 23 -30.14 -34.63 33.11
N ALA A 24 -31.29 -35.21 32.74
CA ALA A 24 -31.65 -35.40 31.33
C ALA A 24 -31.84 -34.07 30.58
N ARG A 25 -32.43 -33.04 31.20
CA ARG A 25 -32.58 -31.71 30.59
C ARG A 25 -31.26 -30.94 30.46
N CYS A 26 -30.37 -31.03 31.44
CA CYS A 26 -29.04 -30.41 31.35
C CYS A 26 -28.16 -31.09 30.28
N ILE A 27 -28.28 -32.41 30.13
CA ILE A 27 -27.59 -33.16 29.07
C ILE A 27 -28.21 -32.87 27.69
N ALA A 28 -29.54 -32.74 27.60
CA ALA A 28 -30.24 -32.48 26.34
C ALA A 28 -29.98 -31.08 25.75
N ILE A 29 -29.61 -30.09 26.58
CA ILE A 29 -29.20 -28.75 26.13
C ILE A 29 -27.67 -28.63 26.05
N GLY A 30 -26.94 -29.30 26.96
CA GLY A 30 -25.48 -29.27 27.00
C GLY A 30 -24.83 -29.94 25.79
N LEU A 31 -25.41 -31.05 25.29
CA LEU A 31 -24.90 -31.74 24.10
C LEU A 31 -24.96 -30.86 22.83
N PRO A 32 -26.09 -30.26 22.43
CA PRO A 32 -26.15 -29.41 21.24
C PRO A 32 -25.31 -28.13 21.38
N VAL A 33 -25.21 -27.53 22.57
CA VAL A 33 -24.32 -26.38 22.80
C VAL A 33 -22.85 -26.78 22.69
N ALA A 34 -22.46 -27.93 23.25
CA ALA A 34 -21.10 -28.46 23.10
C ALA A 34 -20.79 -28.89 21.66
N THR A 35 -21.78 -29.42 20.93
CA THR A 35 -21.64 -29.81 19.52
C THR A 35 -21.52 -28.58 18.62
N LEU A 36 -22.33 -27.54 18.86
CA LEU A 36 -22.25 -26.26 18.14
C LEU A 36 -20.93 -25.54 18.47
N SER A 37 -20.52 -25.53 19.73
CA SER A 37 -19.22 -24.98 20.14
C SER A 37 -18.06 -25.76 19.52
N GLY A 38 -18.17 -27.09 19.47
CA GLY A 38 -17.22 -27.96 18.79
C GLY A 38 -17.11 -27.67 17.30
N LEU A 39 -18.24 -27.53 16.61
CA LEU A 39 -18.31 -27.13 15.19
C LEU A 39 -17.70 -25.74 14.95
N LEU A 40 -17.96 -24.79 15.84
CA LEU A 40 -17.37 -23.44 15.79
C LEU A 40 -15.85 -23.45 15.99
N MET A 41 -15.30 -24.48 16.64
CA MET A 41 -13.85 -24.66 16.84
C MET A 41 -13.15 -25.41 15.69
N ILE A 42 -13.87 -26.06 14.77
CA ILE A 42 -13.24 -26.77 13.63
C ILE A 42 -12.61 -25.74 12.70
N PRO A 43 -11.28 -25.74 12.46
CA PRO A 43 -10.65 -24.83 11.50
C PRO A 43 -11.29 -24.98 10.12
N GLU A 44 -11.46 -23.88 9.38
CA GLU A 44 -11.75 -24.01 7.95
C GLU A 44 -10.59 -24.79 7.30
N ALA A 45 -10.91 -25.67 6.35
CA ALA A 45 -9.87 -26.34 5.58
C ALA A 45 -8.99 -25.26 4.95
N ALA A 46 -7.67 -25.36 5.14
CA ALA A 46 -6.74 -24.44 4.52
C ALA A 46 -7.05 -24.40 3.01
N PRO A 47 -7.13 -23.21 2.39
CA PRO A 47 -7.32 -23.14 0.96
C PRO A 47 -6.23 -23.98 0.30
N PRO A 48 -6.57 -24.74 -0.76
CA PRO A 48 -5.57 -25.53 -1.48
C PRO A 48 -4.41 -24.60 -1.86
N PRO A 49 -3.16 -25.10 -1.82
CA PRO A 49 -2.01 -24.28 -2.19
C PRO A 49 -2.28 -23.63 -3.55
N PRO A 50 -1.99 -22.32 -3.70
CA PRO A 50 -2.32 -21.62 -4.92
C PRO A 50 -1.66 -22.35 -6.09
N PRO A 51 -2.35 -22.47 -7.24
CA PRO A 51 -1.79 -23.17 -8.37
C PRO A 51 -0.45 -22.53 -8.75
N PRO A 52 0.51 -23.34 -9.28
CA PRO A 52 1.73 -22.80 -9.83
C PRO A 52 1.38 -21.73 -10.87
N PRO A 53 2.14 -20.63 -10.95
CA PRO A 53 1.85 -19.56 -11.90
C PRO A 53 1.71 -20.14 -13.31
N PRO A 54 0.70 -19.72 -14.11
CA PRO A 54 0.54 -20.21 -15.46
C PRO A 54 1.82 -19.93 -16.27
N PRO A 55 2.20 -20.81 -17.21
CA PRO A 55 3.28 -20.51 -18.14
C PRO A 55 2.89 -19.25 -18.92
N PRO A 56 3.75 -18.23 -18.98
CA PRO A 56 3.38 -16.94 -19.56
C PRO A 56 3.08 -17.08 -21.06
N PRO A 57 2.04 -16.40 -21.59
CA PRO A 57 1.99 -16.12 -23.02
C PRO A 57 3.23 -15.29 -23.36
N SER A 58 4.01 -15.76 -24.34
CA SER A 58 5.28 -15.23 -24.83
C SER A 58 5.55 -13.74 -24.56
N VAL A 59 6.12 -13.42 -23.39
CA VAL A 59 6.85 -12.18 -23.07
C VAL A 59 7.99 -12.56 -22.11
N SER A 60 9.19 -12.08 -22.42
CA SER A 60 10.56 -12.31 -21.91
C SER A 60 10.83 -13.26 -20.73
N ALA A 61 11.92 -14.01 -20.87
CA ALA A 61 12.53 -14.85 -19.84
C ALA A 61 12.69 -14.15 -18.48
N ALA A 62 12.18 -14.80 -17.42
CA ALA A 62 12.51 -14.59 -16.00
C ALA A 62 12.07 -13.26 -15.33
N ALA A 63 10.81 -13.14 -14.90
CA ALA A 63 10.46 -12.22 -13.82
C ALA A 63 10.79 -12.88 -12.47
N ARG A 64 12.07 -12.87 -12.10
CA ARG A 64 12.47 -13.12 -10.71
C ARG A 64 12.11 -11.86 -9.90
N PRO A 65 11.76 -11.97 -8.61
CA PRO A 65 11.65 -10.81 -7.74
C PRO A 65 12.88 -9.91 -7.87
N PHE A 66 12.67 -8.60 -7.90
CA PHE A 66 13.75 -7.62 -7.91
C PHE A 66 14.61 -7.83 -6.67
N GLN A 67 15.92 -7.79 -6.87
CA GLN A 67 16.90 -7.86 -5.79
C GLN A 67 17.92 -6.77 -5.99
N TRP A 68 18.19 -6.02 -4.92
CA TRP A 68 19.26 -5.03 -4.93
C TRP A 68 20.61 -5.71 -5.13
N ASN A 69 20.96 -6.70 -4.30
CA ASN A 69 22.26 -7.39 -4.33
C ASN A 69 23.46 -6.42 -4.34
N GLN A 70 23.40 -5.39 -3.49
CA GLN A 70 24.38 -4.29 -3.41
C GLN A 70 24.96 -4.15 -1.99
N ASP A 71 25.12 -5.25 -1.24
CA ASP A 71 25.54 -5.22 0.18
C ASP A 71 26.85 -4.44 0.39
N GLU A 72 27.82 -4.58 -0.51
CA GLU A 72 29.08 -3.83 -0.46
C GLU A 72 28.86 -2.31 -0.60
N VAL A 73 27.94 -1.89 -1.46
CA VAL A 73 27.58 -0.47 -1.62
C VAL A 73 26.89 0.04 -0.36
N TRP A 74 25.97 -0.73 0.23
CA TRP A 74 25.27 -0.34 1.46
C TRP A 74 26.24 -0.16 2.62
N LEU A 75 27.18 -1.10 2.81
CA LEU A 75 28.24 -0.99 3.82
C LEU A 75 29.16 0.22 3.58
N ALA A 76 29.49 0.51 2.31
CA ALA A 76 30.30 1.68 1.97
C ALA A 76 29.58 3.01 2.27
N LEU A 77 28.28 3.10 1.94
CA LEU A 77 27.46 4.29 2.24
C LEU A 77 27.30 4.50 3.75
N GLU A 78 27.09 3.43 4.52
CA GLU A 78 27.00 3.53 5.99
C GLU A 78 28.32 4.04 6.58
N LYS A 79 29.46 3.49 6.14
CA LYS A 79 30.78 3.99 6.55
C LYS A 79 30.93 5.48 6.23
N ARG A 80 30.57 5.87 5.01
CA ARG A 80 30.66 7.26 4.55
C ARG A 80 29.77 8.20 5.35
N PHE A 81 28.56 7.77 5.70
CA PHE A 81 27.66 8.53 6.58
C PHE A 81 28.30 8.73 7.96
N ARG A 82 28.82 7.67 8.59
CA ARG A 82 29.48 7.78 9.91
C ARG A 82 30.67 8.74 9.88
N GLU A 83 31.47 8.69 8.83
CA GLU A 83 32.57 9.64 8.61
C GLU A 83 32.07 11.08 8.42
N ALA A 84 31.01 11.27 7.63
CA ALA A 84 30.41 12.59 7.42
C ALA A 84 29.83 13.18 8.70
N ALA A 85 29.05 12.40 9.45
CA ALA A 85 28.45 12.81 10.72
C ALA A 85 29.49 13.29 11.74
N ALA A 86 30.69 12.68 11.74
CA ALA A 86 31.79 13.09 12.63
C ALA A 86 32.46 14.42 12.24
N LEU A 87 32.33 14.88 10.98
CA LEU A 87 33.01 16.09 10.49
C LEU A 87 32.25 17.39 10.78
N GLY A 88 30.94 17.30 10.97
CA GLY A 88 30.04 18.45 11.13
C GLY A 88 29.73 19.19 9.83
N CYS A 89 28.61 19.92 9.84
CA CYS A 89 28.00 20.48 8.63
C CYS A 89 28.89 21.52 7.91
N GLU A 90 29.66 22.33 8.63
CA GLU A 90 30.60 23.31 8.05
C GLU A 90 31.60 22.68 7.07
N ARG A 91 32.18 21.53 7.43
CA ARG A 91 33.14 20.82 6.59
C ARG A 91 32.47 20.08 5.43
N LEU A 92 31.20 19.70 5.59
CA LEU A 92 30.43 19.00 4.57
C LEU A 92 29.83 19.91 3.50
N ARG A 93 29.71 21.23 3.75
CA ARG A 93 29.13 22.19 2.80
C ARG A 93 29.78 22.14 1.41
N GLY A 94 31.11 22.07 1.34
CA GLY A 94 31.86 22.01 0.07
C GLY A 94 31.56 20.74 -0.75
N PRO A 95 31.76 19.54 -0.17
CA PRO A 95 31.38 18.27 -0.79
C PRO A 95 29.91 18.20 -1.21
N ILE A 96 28.97 18.58 -0.34
CA ILE A 96 27.53 18.57 -0.64
C ILE A 96 27.21 19.50 -1.81
N ASN A 97 27.74 20.73 -1.82
CA ASN A 97 27.54 21.67 -2.93
C ASN A 97 28.07 21.11 -4.26
N THR A 98 29.15 20.33 -4.21
CA THR A 98 29.72 19.70 -5.41
C THR A 98 28.82 18.57 -5.91
N GLY A 99 28.28 17.74 -5.00
CA GLY A 99 27.32 16.68 -5.34
C GLY A 99 25.99 17.23 -5.89
N LEU A 100 25.45 18.28 -5.28
CA LEU A 100 24.24 18.97 -5.77
C LEU A 100 24.43 19.51 -7.19
N ARG A 101 25.51 20.29 -7.43
CA ARG A 101 25.82 20.80 -8.77
C ARG A 101 26.10 19.70 -9.79
N ARG A 102 26.66 18.56 -9.36
CA ARG A 102 26.87 17.41 -10.24
C ARG A 102 25.53 16.78 -10.64
N GLY A 103 24.66 16.53 -9.67
CA GLY A 103 23.30 16.06 -9.92
C GLY A 103 22.54 16.98 -10.87
N ASP A 104 22.58 18.29 -10.63
CA ASP A 104 21.94 19.28 -11.51
C ASP A 104 22.42 19.19 -12.96
N ARG A 105 23.73 19.04 -13.17
CA ARG A 105 24.30 18.89 -14.52
C ARG A 105 23.82 17.60 -15.19
N PHE A 106 23.79 16.48 -14.48
CA PHE A 106 23.27 15.23 -15.02
C PHE A 106 21.79 15.36 -15.41
N LEU A 107 20.98 16.05 -14.60
CA LEU A 107 19.57 16.24 -14.91
C LEU A 107 19.35 17.17 -16.11
N VAL A 108 20.17 18.21 -16.28
CA VAL A 108 20.12 19.08 -17.46
C VAL A 108 20.53 18.32 -18.72
N GLU A 109 21.60 17.53 -18.66
CA GLU A 109 22.06 16.70 -19.78
C GLU A 109 21.01 15.64 -20.15
N LEU A 110 20.46 14.95 -19.15
CA LEU A 110 19.40 13.97 -19.36
C LEU A 110 18.14 14.62 -19.95
N ALA A 111 17.75 15.80 -19.50
CA ALA A 111 16.57 16.49 -20.03
C ALA A 111 16.76 17.02 -21.46
N ALA A 112 18.00 17.19 -21.93
CA ALA A 112 18.29 17.75 -23.25
C ALA A 112 18.10 16.75 -24.41
N ARG A 113 17.99 15.44 -24.12
CA ARG A 113 17.82 14.39 -25.14
C ARG A 113 16.96 13.25 -24.63
N SER A 114 16.39 12.48 -25.57
CA SER A 114 15.77 11.19 -25.23
C SER A 114 16.86 10.14 -25.05
N VAL A 115 16.79 9.35 -23.97
CA VAL A 115 17.73 8.25 -23.71
C VAL A 115 16.98 6.96 -23.43
N GLY A 116 17.63 5.82 -23.70
CA GLY A 116 17.13 4.50 -23.30
C GLY A 116 17.48 4.15 -21.85
N PRO A 117 16.91 3.06 -21.29
CA PRO A 117 17.15 2.63 -19.91
C PRO A 117 18.58 2.14 -19.64
N GLU A 118 19.38 1.87 -20.68
CA GLU A 118 20.78 1.43 -20.58
C GLU A 118 21.80 2.57 -20.60
N GLU A 119 21.34 3.83 -20.72
CA GLU A 119 22.25 4.97 -20.82
C GLU A 119 23.10 5.17 -19.54
N PRO A 120 24.44 5.25 -19.64
CA PRO A 120 25.33 5.35 -18.48
C PRO A 120 25.12 6.57 -17.56
N ILE A 121 24.51 7.64 -18.08
CA ILE A 121 24.18 8.82 -17.27
C ILE A 121 23.21 8.46 -16.13
N LEU A 122 22.35 7.46 -16.34
CA LEU A 122 21.39 7.00 -15.34
C LEU A 122 22.10 6.34 -14.15
N ASP A 123 23.19 5.59 -14.39
CA ASP A 123 24.04 5.05 -13.32
C ASP A 123 24.73 6.17 -12.54
N SER A 124 25.16 7.21 -13.25
CA SER A 124 25.79 8.38 -12.63
C SER A 124 24.82 9.16 -11.74
N ILE A 125 23.56 9.27 -12.14
CA ILE A 125 22.48 9.89 -11.35
C ILE A 125 22.19 9.04 -10.12
N GLU A 126 22.03 7.73 -10.28
CA GLU A 126 21.78 6.79 -9.18
C GLU A 126 22.90 6.87 -8.14
N HIS A 127 24.15 6.71 -8.58
CA HIS A 127 25.33 6.77 -7.71
C HIS A 127 25.44 8.11 -6.99
N ASN A 128 25.28 9.24 -7.70
CA ASN A 128 25.33 10.56 -7.07
C ASN A 128 24.21 10.77 -6.04
N THR A 129 23.04 10.20 -6.29
CA THR A 129 21.90 10.28 -5.35
C THR A 129 22.26 9.60 -4.03
N PHE A 130 22.72 8.35 -4.07
CA PHE A 130 23.10 7.60 -2.87
C PHE A 130 24.32 8.20 -2.13
N GLU A 131 25.37 8.57 -2.86
CA GLU A 131 26.56 9.18 -2.26
C GLU A 131 26.24 10.52 -1.57
N LEU A 132 25.37 11.32 -2.19
CA LEU A 132 24.95 12.59 -1.61
C LEU A 132 24.07 12.39 -0.38
N ALA A 133 23.22 11.35 -0.36
CA ALA A 133 22.41 10.99 0.79
C ALA A 133 23.28 10.82 2.05
N ALA A 134 24.34 10.01 1.96
CA ALA A 134 25.26 9.76 3.08
C ALA A 134 25.91 11.05 3.61
N LEU A 135 26.24 12.00 2.73
CA LEU A 135 26.81 13.29 3.13
C LEU A 135 25.76 14.22 3.77
N VAL A 136 24.56 14.28 3.20
CA VAL A 136 23.47 15.16 3.69
C VAL A 136 22.93 14.66 5.03
N ALA A 137 22.92 13.35 5.27
CA ALA A 137 22.62 12.80 6.59
C ALA A 137 23.62 13.27 7.68
N GLY A 138 24.84 13.70 7.32
CA GLY A 138 25.75 14.36 8.26
C GLY A 138 25.53 15.88 8.43
N CYS A 139 24.62 16.49 7.65
CA CYS A 139 24.42 17.93 7.54
C CYS A 139 22.99 18.26 7.09
N PHE A 140 22.01 18.03 7.98
CA PHE A 140 20.58 18.15 7.71
C PHE A 140 20.13 19.55 7.26
N GLU A 141 20.93 20.60 7.52
CA GLU A 141 20.71 21.95 6.96
C GLU A 141 20.53 21.93 5.43
N ARG A 142 21.04 20.90 4.75
CA ARG A 142 21.02 20.74 3.29
C ARG A 142 19.96 19.76 2.78
N LEU A 143 19.16 19.19 3.67
CA LEU A 143 18.08 18.27 3.31
C LEU A 143 17.07 18.88 2.32
N PRO A 144 16.65 20.17 2.44
CA PRO A 144 15.72 20.76 1.47
C PRO A 144 16.28 20.80 0.04
N GLU A 145 17.57 21.05 -0.17
CA GLU A 145 18.18 20.99 -1.50
C GLU A 145 18.29 19.57 -2.03
N TYR A 146 18.61 18.61 -1.16
CA TYR A 146 18.68 17.21 -1.54
C TYR A 146 17.29 16.65 -1.92
N ALA A 147 16.26 16.96 -1.14
CA ALA A 147 14.87 16.60 -1.43
C ALA A 147 14.42 17.15 -2.79
N ARG A 148 14.77 18.41 -3.10
CA ARG A 148 14.49 19.01 -4.42
C ARG A 148 15.25 18.32 -5.55
N LEU A 149 16.50 17.91 -5.34
CA LEU A 149 17.26 17.16 -6.34
C LEU A 149 16.59 15.81 -6.62
N VAL A 150 16.23 15.04 -5.58
CA VAL A 150 15.54 13.74 -5.72
C VAL A 150 14.20 13.89 -6.43
N ALA A 151 13.39 14.89 -6.06
CA ALA A 151 12.13 15.17 -6.72
C ALA A 151 12.31 15.51 -8.22
N ARG A 152 13.34 16.31 -8.55
CA ARG A 152 13.69 16.62 -9.95
C ARG A 152 14.22 15.40 -10.70
N THR A 153 15.02 14.55 -10.06
CA THR A 153 15.45 13.28 -10.63
C THR A 153 14.24 12.44 -11.01
N ARG A 154 13.27 12.25 -10.09
CA ARG A 154 12.01 11.55 -10.37
C ARG A 154 11.28 12.14 -11.57
N SER A 155 11.10 13.46 -11.59
CA SER A 155 10.43 14.18 -12.68
C SER A 155 11.12 13.99 -14.04
N VAL A 156 12.46 14.13 -14.12
CA VAL A 156 13.20 13.96 -15.37
C VAL A 156 13.21 12.50 -15.82
N VAL A 157 13.41 11.54 -14.91
CA VAL A 157 13.40 10.11 -15.24
C VAL A 157 12.01 9.66 -15.69
N LYS A 158 10.94 10.13 -15.05
CA LYS A 158 9.55 9.92 -15.47
C LYS A 158 9.27 10.46 -16.88
N ARG A 159 9.95 11.53 -17.30
CA ARG A 159 9.86 12.03 -18.68
C ARG A 159 10.55 11.11 -19.68
N GLN A 160 11.73 10.59 -19.32
CA GLN A 160 12.45 9.65 -20.17
C GLN A 160 11.66 8.34 -20.35
N SER A 161 11.08 7.84 -19.26
CA SER A 161 10.35 6.55 -19.25
C SER A 161 9.09 6.52 -20.10
N GLU A 162 8.60 7.67 -20.58
CA GLU A 162 7.47 7.74 -21.51
C GLU A 162 7.69 7.00 -22.82
N SER A 163 8.97 6.90 -23.23
CA SER A 163 9.38 6.27 -24.48
C SER A 163 9.98 4.87 -24.29
N TRP A 164 10.11 4.42 -23.04
CA TRP A 164 10.75 3.15 -22.73
C TRP A 164 9.80 1.97 -22.95
N ASP A 165 10.35 0.85 -23.41
CA ASP A 165 9.69 -0.44 -23.19
C ASP A 165 9.78 -0.77 -21.70
N MET A 166 8.64 -0.79 -21.02
CA MET A 166 8.58 -1.00 -19.59
C MET A 166 9.11 -2.38 -19.18
N ASN A 167 9.05 -3.40 -20.05
CA ASN A 167 9.65 -4.70 -19.74
C ASN A 167 11.18 -4.61 -19.64
N ALA A 168 11.82 -3.82 -20.49
CA ALA A 168 13.28 -3.63 -20.49
C ALA A 168 13.74 -2.56 -19.49
N GLY A 169 12.89 -1.56 -19.21
CA GLY A 169 13.21 -0.41 -18.38
C GLY A 169 12.78 -0.49 -16.91
N LYS A 170 12.00 -1.51 -16.50
CA LYS A 170 11.40 -1.60 -15.16
C LYS A 170 12.42 -1.49 -14.03
N ASP A 171 13.47 -2.31 -14.06
CA ASP A 171 14.51 -2.32 -13.02
C ASP A 171 15.20 -0.96 -12.91
N ARG A 172 15.51 -0.35 -14.05
CA ARG A 172 16.13 0.98 -14.11
C ARG A 172 15.23 2.04 -13.48
N LEU A 173 13.95 2.05 -13.87
CA LEU A 173 12.98 3.01 -13.37
C LEU A 173 12.74 2.82 -11.87
N TYR A 174 12.59 1.57 -11.44
CA TYR A 174 12.44 1.19 -10.05
C TYR A 174 13.63 1.67 -9.21
N ARG A 175 14.87 1.35 -9.61
CA ARG A 175 16.09 1.78 -8.90
C ARG A 175 16.18 3.30 -8.73
N LEU A 176 15.86 4.05 -9.78
CA LEU A 176 15.95 5.52 -9.74
C LEU A 176 14.83 6.16 -8.93
N LEU A 177 13.59 5.67 -9.06
CA LEU A 177 12.43 6.25 -8.37
C LEU A 177 12.30 5.74 -6.93
N PHE A 178 12.22 4.43 -6.74
CA PHE A 178 12.16 3.82 -5.42
C PHE A 178 13.45 4.07 -4.65
N GLY A 179 14.61 3.78 -5.24
CA GLY A 179 15.91 3.95 -4.58
C GLY A 179 16.19 5.41 -4.22
N GLY A 180 15.86 6.36 -5.11
CA GLY A 180 15.95 7.78 -4.80
C GLY A 180 15.06 8.21 -3.64
N ARG A 181 13.81 7.69 -3.58
CA ARG A 181 12.90 7.92 -2.45
C ARG A 181 13.45 7.31 -1.16
N ALA A 182 13.90 6.06 -1.19
CA ALA A 182 14.45 5.37 -0.04
C ALA A 182 15.69 6.10 0.50
N ALA A 183 16.57 6.58 -0.37
CA ALA A 183 17.72 7.38 0.02
C ALA A 183 17.32 8.72 0.67
N LEU A 184 16.28 9.38 0.15
CA LEU A 184 15.75 10.61 0.77
C LEU A 184 15.13 10.34 2.14
N GLU A 185 14.32 9.30 2.25
CA GLU A 185 13.65 8.94 3.50
C GLU A 185 14.66 8.50 4.55
N GLU A 186 15.71 7.77 4.18
CA GLU A 186 16.80 7.43 5.10
C GLU A 186 17.46 8.70 5.67
N VAL A 187 17.77 9.69 4.83
CA VAL A 187 18.30 10.97 5.32
C VAL A 187 17.32 11.68 6.26
N MET A 188 16.01 11.64 5.96
CA MET A 188 14.99 12.23 6.83
C MET A 188 14.95 11.55 8.20
N LEU A 189 15.07 10.22 8.25
CA LEU A 189 15.02 9.42 9.48
C LEU A 189 16.23 9.64 10.39
N GLN A 190 17.38 10.02 9.84
CA GLN A 190 18.58 10.33 10.64
C GLN A 190 18.51 11.74 11.29
N GLY A 191 17.62 12.61 10.81
CA GLY A 191 17.55 14.01 11.20
C GLY A 191 16.50 14.33 12.27
N PRO A 192 16.52 15.56 12.83
CA PRO A 192 15.46 16.01 13.71
C PRO A 192 14.13 16.14 12.91
N PRO A 193 12.97 15.75 13.48
CA PRO A 193 11.67 15.78 12.80
C PRO A 193 11.33 17.15 12.18
N GLU A 194 11.79 18.25 12.78
CA GLU A 194 11.52 19.62 12.33
C GLU A 194 12.24 19.96 11.01
N ALA A 195 13.31 19.24 10.66
CA ALA A 195 14.04 19.44 9.41
C ALA A 195 13.40 18.70 8.22
N MET A 196 12.51 17.74 8.48
CA MET A 196 11.90 16.92 7.44
C MET A 196 10.79 17.69 6.72
N PRO A 197 10.85 17.82 5.38
CA PRO A 197 9.80 18.49 4.63
C PRO A 197 8.56 17.62 4.60
N ALA A 198 7.46 18.11 5.19
CA ALA A 198 6.19 17.41 5.22
C ALA A 198 5.52 17.31 3.82
N LEU A 199 5.91 18.18 2.90
CA LEU A 199 5.44 18.22 1.52
C LEU A 199 6.62 18.34 0.58
N VAL A 200 6.72 17.39 -0.36
CA VAL A 200 7.64 17.44 -1.48
C VAL A 200 6.83 17.66 -2.76
N HIS A 201 7.03 18.80 -3.41
CA HIS A 201 6.42 19.11 -4.69
C HIS A 201 7.09 18.30 -5.82
N GLY A 202 6.26 17.79 -6.72
CA GLY A 202 6.67 17.16 -7.98
C GLY A 202 6.46 18.11 -9.16
N ASP A 203 5.94 17.58 -10.26
CA ASP A 203 5.64 18.35 -11.46
C ASP A 203 4.36 19.20 -11.29
N ASP A 204 4.40 20.42 -11.81
CA ASP A 204 3.20 21.24 -12.03
C ASP A 204 2.52 20.80 -13.35
N GLU A 205 2.03 19.56 -13.36
CA GLU A 205 1.38 18.96 -14.53
C GLU A 205 0.01 19.63 -14.76
N ALA A 206 -0.17 20.24 -15.93
CA ALA A 206 -1.38 21.01 -16.23
C ALA A 206 -2.64 20.13 -16.28
N SER A 207 -3.78 20.71 -15.91
CA SER A 207 -5.10 20.09 -16.11
C SER A 207 -6.16 21.17 -16.32
N ALA A 208 -7.10 20.91 -17.24
CA ALA A 208 -8.26 21.76 -17.49
C ALA A 208 -9.45 21.44 -16.57
N THR A 209 -9.35 20.38 -15.76
CA THR A 209 -10.46 19.90 -14.94
C THR A 209 -10.69 20.77 -13.71
N PRO A 210 -11.90 20.74 -13.11
CA PRO A 210 -12.20 21.44 -11.87
C PRO A 210 -11.19 21.09 -10.78
N SER A 211 -10.87 22.05 -9.93
CA SER A 211 -9.84 21.88 -8.92
C SER A 211 -10.20 22.57 -7.62
N THR A 212 -9.52 22.14 -6.56
CA THR A 212 -9.54 22.79 -5.26
C THR A 212 -8.18 22.69 -4.61
N ARG A 213 -7.96 23.39 -3.50
CA ARG A 213 -6.69 23.38 -2.78
C ARG A 213 -6.80 22.56 -1.51
N ILE A 214 -6.01 21.49 -1.41
CA ILE A 214 -5.91 20.64 -0.22
C ILE A 214 -4.47 20.66 0.27
N LEU A 215 -4.26 21.00 1.56
CA LEU A 215 -2.95 20.96 2.23
C LEU A 215 -1.81 21.60 1.42
N GLY A 216 -2.07 22.75 0.80
CA GLY A 216 -1.09 23.51 0.02
C GLY A 216 -0.97 23.13 -1.46
N VAL A 217 -1.59 22.04 -1.91
CA VAL A 217 -1.51 21.54 -3.30
C VAL A 217 -2.84 21.74 -4.04
N THR A 218 -2.78 22.12 -5.31
CA THR A 218 -3.94 22.18 -6.20
C THR A 218 -4.25 20.77 -6.72
N VAL A 219 -5.38 20.23 -6.26
CA VAL A 219 -5.86 18.90 -6.63
C VAL A 219 -6.99 19.05 -7.65
N HIS A 220 -6.88 18.33 -8.75
CA HIS A 220 -7.79 18.38 -9.87
C HIS A 220 -8.68 17.14 -9.90
N SER A 221 -9.89 17.28 -10.44
CA SER A 221 -10.74 16.13 -10.74
C SER A 221 -10.04 15.21 -11.72
N GLY A 222 -10.01 13.91 -11.42
CA GLY A 222 -9.26 12.90 -12.16
C GLY A 222 -7.90 12.56 -11.53
N ASP A 223 -7.38 13.37 -10.60
CA ASP A 223 -6.16 13.00 -9.86
C ASP A 223 -6.36 11.70 -9.07
N LEU A 224 -5.28 10.96 -8.89
CA LEU A 224 -5.22 9.74 -8.08
C LEU A 224 -4.50 10.04 -6.78
N LEU A 225 -5.11 9.69 -5.65
CA LEU A 225 -4.47 9.68 -4.34
C LEU A 225 -3.94 8.27 -4.09
N VAL A 226 -2.62 8.13 -4.12
CA VAL A 226 -1.93 6.88 -3.83
C VAL A 226 -1.35 6.99 -2.42
N SER A 227 -1.78 6.11 -1.52
CA SER A 227 -1.53 6.28 -0.08
C SER A 227 -1.04 5.00 0.57
N ARG A 228 -0.36 5.16 1.71
CA ARG A 228 0.02 4.07 2.61
C ARG A 228 -0.84 4.14 3.86
N GLY A 229 -1.68 3.13 4.08
CA GLY A 229 -2.50 3.04 5.31
C GLY A 229 -1.66 2.67 6.54
N GLY A 230 -2.16 2.95 7.74
CA GLY A 230 -1.46 2.57 8.99
C GLY A 230 -1.64 1.12 9.45
N ALA A 231 -2.27 0.25 8.66
CA ALA A 231 -2.55 -1.13 9.06
C ALA A 231 -1.44 -2.10 8.63
N ALA A 232 -1.28 -3.21 9.37
CA ALA A 232 -0.35 -4.28 9.00
C ALA A 232 -0.67 -4.91 7.62
N SER A 233 -1.95 -5.04 7.27
CA SER A 233 -2.37 -5.47 5.92
C SER A 233 -1.91 -4.50 4.83
N SER A 234 -1.90 -3.20 5.14
CA SER A 234 -1.39 -2.18 4.22
C SER A 234 0.13 -2.33 4.01
N ALA A 235 0.89 -2.73 5.04
CA ALA A 235 2.32 -3.01 4.90
C ALA A 235 2.55 -4.21 3.98
N LEU A 236 1.79 -5.29 4.19
CA LEU A 236 1.84 -6.48 3.36
C LEU A 236 1.52 -6.18 1.89
N ILE A 237 0.53 -5.33 1.59
CA ILE A 237 0.24 -4.91 0.22
C ILE A 237 1.44 -4.14 -0.36
N ALA A 238 1.98 -3.19 0.40
CA ALA A 238 3.09 -2.36 -0.06
C ALA A 238 4.34 -3.19 -0.41
N VAL A 239 4.80 -4.10 0.47
CA VAL A 239 6.09 -4.80 0.29
C VAL A 239 5.97 -6.27 -0.15
N GLY A 240 4.75 -6.82 -0.23
CA GLY A 240 4.50 -8.24 -0.49
C GLY A 240 4.51 -8.65 -1.96
N ASN A 241 5.18 -7.91 -2.84
CA ASN A 241 5.22 -8.16 -4.27
C ASN A 241 6.68 -8.19 -4.80
N ASP A 242 6.84 -8.60 -6.06
CA ASP A 242 8.16 -8.81 -6.68
C ASP A 242 8.98 -7.50 -6.84
N TYR A 243 8.34 -6.32 -6.76
CA TYR A 243 8.95 -4.99 -6.78
C TYR A 243 8.41 -4.14 -5.64
N GLN A 244 8.97 -4.34 -4.44
CA GLN A 244 8.48 -3.71 -3.20
C GLN A 244 8.10 -2.23 -3.37
N GLY A 245 6.91 -1.89 -2.90
CA GLY A 245 6.30 -0.59 -3.05
C GLY A 245 6.34 0.24 -1.79
N ASN A 246 5.68 1.40 -1.86
CA ASN A 246 5.51 2.32 -0.72
C ASN A 246 4.03 2.60 -0.42
N PHE A 247 3.13 2.02 -1.20
CA PHE A 247 1.72 2.39 -1.19
C PHE A 247 0.85 1.14 -1.17
N SER A 248 -0.31 1.27 -0.53
CA SER A 248 -1.21 0.17 -0.22
C SER A 248 -2.67 0.46 -0.60
N HIS A 249 -2.98 1.68 -1.03
CA HIS A 249 -4.34 2.08 -1.35
C HIS A 249 -4.37 3.18 -2.39
N VAL A 250 -5.32 3.10 -3.33
CA VAL A 250 -5.58 4.13 -4.33
C VAL A 250 -6.99 4.66 -4.19
N ALA A 251 -7.17 5.97 -4.40
CA ALA A 251 -8.47 6.59 -4.55
C ALA A 251 -8.49 7.57 -5.73
N LEU A 252 -9.66 7.74 -6.35
CA LEU A 252 -9.88 8.68 -7.45
C LEU A 252 -10.53 9.96 -6.92
N VAL A 253 -10.05 11.12 -7.39
CA VAL A 253 -10.57 12.42 -7.00
C VAL A 253 -11.64 12.89 -7.97
N HIS A 254 -12.80 13.30 -7.44
CA HIS A 254 -13.78 14.10 -8.16
C HIS A 254 -13.87 15.49 -7.52
N VAL A 255 -13.83 16.55 -8.33
CA VAL A 255 -14.13 17.91 -7.88
C VAL A 255 -15.35 18.39 -8.65
N ASP A 256 -16.38 18.82 -7.91
CA ASP A 256 -17.62 19.33 -8.51
C ASP A 256 -17.39 20.69 -9.18
N GLU A 257 -17.84 20.82 -10.44
CA GLU A 257 -17.63 22.01 -11.28
C GLU A 257 -18.21 23.30 -10.70
N LYS A 258 -19.29 23.22 -9.90
CA LYS A 258 -20.03 24.39 -9.43
C LYS A 258 -19.61 24.81 -8.03
N THR A 259 -19.38 23.84 -7.16
CA THR A 259 -19.12 24.04 -5.74
C THR A 259 -17.64 23.95 -5.39
N ASN A 260 -16.81 23.40 -6.28
CA ASN A 260 -15.41 23.04 -6.03
C ASN A 260 -15.21 22.12 -4.82
N ILE A 261 -16.26 21.38 -4.43
CA ILE A 261 -16.19 20.39 -3.36
C ILE A 261 -15.50 19.14 -3.90
N LEU A 262 -14.48 18.69 -3.19
CA LEU A 262 -13.75 17.47 -3.49
C LEU A 262 -14.41 16.26 -2.82
N THR A 263 -14.65 15.23 -3.61
CA THR A 263 -15.07 13.89 -3.16
C THR A 263 -14.00 12.87 -3.55
N VAL A 264 -13.61 12.06 -2.58
CA VAL A 264 -12.70 10.92 -2.78
C VAL A 264 -13.53 9.68 -3.09
N ILE A 265 -13.21 8.97 -4.17
CA ILE A 265 -13.91 7.76 -4.60
C ILE A 265 -12.96 6.59 -4.38
N GLN A 266 -13.36 5.65 -3.51
CA GLN A 266 -12.49 4.56 -3.10
C GLN A 266 -13.28 3.29 -2.81
N SER A 267 -12.57 2.17 -2.78
CA SER A 267 -13.11 0.89 -2.29
C SER A 267 -12.27 0.38 -1.14
N ASN A 268 -12.91 -0.04 -0.04
CA ASN A 268 -12.24 -0.62 1.13
C ASN A 268 -12.94 -1.88 1.63
N GLU A 269 -12.22 -2.64 2.46
CA GLU A 269 -12.63 -3.96 2.98
C GLU A 269 -13.89 -3.91 3.86
N HIS A 270 -14.31 -2.74 4.32
CA HIS A 270 -15.48 -2.56 5.18
C HIS A 270 -16.77 -2.30 4.43
N GLY A 271 -16.71 -1.66 3.26
CA GLY A 271 -17.91 -1.15 2.58
C GLY A 271 -17.91 -1.30 1.06
N GLY A 272 -16.86 -1.83 0.45
CA GLY A 272 -16.71 -1.82 -1.01
C GLY A 272 -16.60 -0.40 -1.55
N LEU A 273 -17.05 -0.18 -2.79
CA LEU A 273 -16.95 1.09 -3.49
C LEU A 273 -17.92 2.13 -2.92
N HIS A 274 -17.41 3.28 -2.50
CA HIS A 274 -18.21 4.39 -1.98
C HIS A 274 -17.50 5.75 -2.14
N PRO A 275 -18.26 6.86 -2.16
CA PRO A 275 -17.70 8.20 -2.05
C PRO A 275 -17.43 8.56 -0.58
N THR A 276 -16.38 9.34 -0.35
CA THR A 276 -15.94 9.83 0.96
C THR A 276 -15.59 11.31 0.86
N ALA A 277 -15.99 12.11 1.83
CA ALA A 277 -15.54 13.50 1.92
C ALA A 277 -14.03 13.56 2.21
N ILE A 278 -13.33 14.57 1.72
CA ILE A 278 -11.87 14.66 1.90
C ILE A 278 -11.47 14.72 3.37
N GLU A 279 -12.25 15.39 4.22
CA GLU A 279 -12.00 15.47 5.65
C GLU A 279 -12.11 14.10 6.32
N GLU A 280 -13.04 13.26 5.87
CA GLU A 280 -13.19 11.89 6.38
C GLU A 280 -12.08 10.99 5.86
N TYR A 281 -11.68 11.14 4.59
CA TYR A 281 -10.56 10.40 4.03
C TYR A 281 -9.25 10.66 4.79
N LEU A 282 -9.00 11.92 5.15
CA LEU A 282 -7.80 12.36 5.87
C LEU A 282 -7.83 12.05 7.39
N LYS A 283 -8.98 11.72 7.97
CA LYS A 283 -9.07 11.27 9.37
C LYS A 283 -8.46 9.88 9.58
N ASN A 284 -8.48 9.04 8.56
CA ASN A 284 -7.85 7.73 8.62
C ASN A 284 -6.33 7.90 8.63
N VAL A 285 -5.62 7.04 9.39
CA VAL A 285 -4.16 7.08 9.42
C VAL A 285 -3.60 6.84 8.01
N LYS A 286 -2.96 7.87 7.45
CA LYS A 286 -2.20 7.82 6.20
C LYS A 286 -0.75 8.12 6.52
N LEU A 287 0.12 7.15 6.31
CA LEU A 287 1.54 7.32 6.59
C LEU A 287 2.23 8.21 5.55
N ARG A 288 1.73 8.15 4.31
CA ARG A 288 2.08 9.02 3.18
C ARG A 288 0.93 9.08 2.18
N ILE A 289 0.88 10.16 1.42
CA ILE A 289 -0.04 10.34 0.29
C ILE A 289 0.74 10.97 -0.86
N MET A 290 0.65 10.37 -2.03
CA MET A 290 1.17 10.89 -3.29
C MET A 290 0.01 11.21 -4.22
N ILE A 291 0.09 12.35 -4.92
CA ILE A 291 -0.84 12.70 -5.99
C ILE A 291 -0.23 12.32 -7.33
N LEU A 292 -0.97 11.54 -8.09
CA LEU A 292 -0.68 11.27 -9.49
C LEU A 292 -1.70 11.92 -10.41
N ARG A 293 -1.23 12.52 -11.50
CA ARG A 293 -2.08 13.18 -12.50
C ARG A 293 -1.82 12.62 -13.90
N PRO A 294 -2.87 12.33 -14.70
CA PRO A 294 -2.70 12.03 -16.12
C PRO A 294 -1.97 13.15 -16.84
N ARG A 295 -1.02 12.82 -17.72
CA ARG A 295 -0.30 13.85 -18.46
C ARG A 295 -1.24 14.62 -19.39
N ALA A 296 -1.09 15.94 -19.39
CA ALA A 296 -1.79 16.86 -20.28
C ALA A 296 -1.50 16.58 -21.77
N ASN A 297 -0.33 15.98 -22.06
CA ASN A 297 0.07 15.63 -23.42
C ASN A 297 -0.32 14.19 -23.85
N LEU A 298 -1.09 13.44 -23.04
CA LEU A 298 -1.69 12.19 -23.51
C LEU A 298 -2.63 12.48 -24.67
N ALA A 299 -2.56 11.71 -25.75
CA ALA A 299 -3.39 11.92 -26.94
C ALA A 299 -4.89 12.02 -26.61
N ALA A 300 -5.38 11.18 -25.70
CA ALA A 300 -6.77 11.20 -25.25
C ALA A 300 -7.14 12.47 -24.45
N VAL A 301 -6.22 12.98 -23.63
CA VAL A 301 -6.41 14.22 -22.84
C VAL A 301 -6.27 15.46 -23.72
N VAL A 302 -5.40 15.44 -24.74
CA VAL A 302 -5.29 16.51 -25.73
C VAL A 302 -6.58 16.60 -26.56
N ALA A 303 -7.11 15.44 -27.00
CA ALA A 303 -8.38 15.38 -27.72
C ALA A 303 -9.56 15.83 -26.85
N ASP A 304 -9.48 15.60 -25.54
CA ASP A 304 -10.50 15.99 -24.59
C ASP A 304 -9.94 16.36 -23.21
N PRO A 305 -9.69 17.66 -22.97
CA PRO A 305 -9.08 18.12 -21.72
C PRO A 305 -9.91 17.84 -20.46
N MET A 306 -11.20 17.56 -20.60
CA MET A 306 -12.12 17.21 -19.49
C MET A 306 -12.25 15.71 -19.27
N LEU A 307 -11.53 14.87 -20.03
CA LEU A 307 -11.55 13.42 -19.89
C LEU A 307 -11.28 12.92 -18.47
N PRO A 308 -10.27 13.43 -17.72
CA PRO A 308 -10.05 13.00 -16.34
C PRO A 308 -11.23 13.32 -15.41
N HIS A 309 -11.91 14.47 -15.63
CA HIS A 309 -13.11 14.81 -14.88
C HIS A 309 -14.23 13.80 -15.15
N ARG A 310 -14.47 13.46 -16.43
CA ARG A 310 -15.50 12.47 -16.79
C ARG A 310 -15.24 11.09 -16.22
N ALA A 311 -13.99 10.62 -16.22
CA ALA A 311 -13.62 9.37 -15.56
C ALA A 311 -14.02 9.39 -14.08
N ALA A 312 -13.68 10.48 -13.38
CA ALA A 312 -14.06 10.68 -11.98
C ALA A 312 -15.58 10.78 -11.78
N THR A 313 -16.32 11.44 -12.67
CA THR A 313 -17.78 11.54 -12.60
C THR A 313 -18.44 10.17 -12.77
N ILE A 314 -17.96 9.35 -13.72
CA ILE A 314 -18.46 7.97 -13.94
C ILE A 314 -18.25 7.13 -12.67
N ALA A 315 -17.06 7.21 -12.07
CA ALA A 315 -16.76 6.51 -10.82
C ALA A 315 -17.62 7.00 -9.66
N LEU A 316 -17.85 8.31 -9.53
CA LEU A 316 -18.70 8.89 -8.49
C LEU A 316 -20.14 8.39 -8.61
N LEU A 317 -20.71 8.43 -9.81
CA LEU A 317 -22.08 7.95 -10.08
C LEU A 317 -22.23 6.46 -9.77
N ARG A 318 -21.20 5.66 -10.05
CA ARG A 318 -21.19 4.24 -9.66
C ARG A 318 -21.13 4.09 -8.14
N ALA A 319 -20.21 4.78 -7.48
CA ALA A 319 -20.02 4.68 -6.05
C ALA A 319 -21.24 5.12 -5.22
N GLN A 320 -22.01 6.09 -5.74
CA GLN A 320 -23.27 6.53 -5.12
C GLN A 320 -24.35 5.45 -5.06
N ARG A 321 -24.30 4.44 -5.93
CA ARG A 321 -25.25 3.32 -5.91
C ARG A 321 -25.05 2.39 -4.72
N ARG A 322 -23.84 2.38 -4.15
CA ARG A 322 -23.45 1.55 -2.98
C ARG A 322 -23.80 0.05 -3.17
N ASP A 323 -23.65 -0.44 -4.38
CA ASP A 323 -24.01 -1.81 -4.80
C ASP A 323 -22.80 -2.67 -5.20
N THR A 324 -21.60 -2.08 -5.26
CA THR A 324 -20.37 -2.76 -5.68
C THR A 324 -19.54 -3.13 -4.43
N PRO A 325 -19.51 -4.42 -4.02
CA PRO A 325 -18.79 -4.86 -2.83
C PRO A 325 -17.27 -4.87 -3.04
N TYR A 326 -16.52 -5.02 -1.94
CA TYR A 326 -15.07 -5.15 -1.99
C TYR A 326 -14.63 -6.48 -2.62
N ASP A 327 -13.57 -6.44 -3.43
CA ASP A 327 -12.99 -7.65 -4.00
C ASP A 327 -11.83 -8.21 -3.16
N PHE A 328 -12.10 -9.28 -2.41
CA PHE A 328 -11.07 -10.01 -1.66
C PHE A 328 -10.26 -10.98 -2.54
N ALA A 329 -10.76 -11.35 -3.72
CA ALA A 329 -10.06 -12.29 -4.61
C ALA A 329 -8.94 -11.62 -5.41
N VAL A 330 -9.03 -10.29 -5.58
CA VAL A 330 -8.10 -9.42 -6.31
C VAL A 330 -8.11 -9.73 -7.82
N ASP A 331 -9.30 -9.95 -8.38
CA ASP A 331 -9.54 -10.25 -9.79
C ASP A 331 -9.88 -9.00 -10.62
N HIS A 332 -8.83 -8.31 -11.10
CA HIS A 332 -8.91 -7.11 -11.95
C HIS A 332 -9.63 -7.26 -13.30
N ARG A 333 -10.18 -8.44 -13.58
CA ARG A 333 -10.94 -8.76 -14.78
C ARG A 333 -12.45 -8.78 -14.54
N ASP A 334 -12.91 -8.79 -13.28
CA ASP A 334 -14.32 -8.80 -12.90
C ASP A 334 -14.73 -7.48 -12.21
N ASP A 335 -15.49 -6.66 -12.93
CA ASP A 335 -15.98 -5.38 -12.42
C ASP A 335 -17.22 -5.51 -11.49
N SER A 336 -17.66 -6.73 -11.14
CA SER A 336 -18.80 -6.96 -10.23
C SER A 336 -18.48 -6.64 -8.78
N ARG A 337 -17.19 -6.65 -8.43
CA ARG A 337 -16.60 -6.27 -7.14
C ARG A 337 -15.40 -5.39 -7.42
N MET A 338 -15.01 -4.55 -6.47
CA MET A 338 -13.86 -3.67 -6.66
C MET A 338 -12.95 -3.62 -5.45
N TYR A 339 -11.64 -3.88 -5.60
CA TYR A 339 -10.62 -3.40 -4.66
C TYR A 339 -10.13 -2.00 -5.06
N CYS A 340 -9.26 -1.40 -4.25
CA CYS A 340 -8.94 0.03 -4.37
C CYS A 340 -8.41 0.47 -5.75
N SER A 341 -7.50 -0.30 -6.36
CA SER A 341 -6.91 0.01 -7.67
C SER A 341 -7.88 -0.14 -8.84
N GLU A 342 -8.83 -1.07 -8.74
CA GLU A 342 -9.82 -1.30 -9.81
C GLU A 342 -10.73 -0.09 -10.02
N VAL A 343 -10.96 0.73 -9.00
CA VAL A 343 -11.82 1.92 -9.09
C VAL A 343 -11.34 2.90 -10.17
N PRO A 344 -10.12 3.47 -10.09
CA PRO A 344 -9.59 4.31 -11.16
C PRO A 344 -9.30 3.53 -12.44
N ALA A 345 -8.82 2.28 -12.37
CA ALA A 345 -8.53 1.49 -13.58
C ALA A 345 -9.79 1.30 -14.43
N TRP A 346 -10.89 0.91 -13.80
CA TRP A 346 -12.20 0.78 -14.42
C TRP A 346 -12.69 2.11 -15.00
N ALA A 347 -12.62 3.17 -14.20
CA ALA A 347 -13.13 4.50 -14.57
C ALA A 347 -12.42 5.10 -15.79
N TYR A 348 -11.10 5.02 -15.82
CA TYR A 348 -10.30 5.49 -16.97
C TYR A 348 -10.52 4.61 -18.21
N ARG A 349 -10.70 3.29 -18.03
CA ARG A 349 -11.04 2.38 -19.14
C ARG A 349 -12.37 2.76 -19.81
N GLN A 350 -13.35 3.26 -19.04
CA GLN A 350 -14.62 3.73 -19.62
C GLN A 350 -14.46 4.93 -20.56
N VAL A 351 -13.37 5.68 -20.44
CA VAL A 351 -13.06 6.84 -21.28
C VAL A 351 -11.87 6.59 -22.21
N GLY A 352 -11.51 5.33 -22.44
CA GLY A 352 -10.51 4.93 -23.44
C GLY A 352 -9.05 5.09 -22.98
N VAL A 353 -8.78 5.19 -21.68
CA VAL A 353 -7.42 5.23 -21.12
C VAL A 353 -7.19 3.97 -20.29
N THR A 354 -6.13 3.21 -20.60
CA THR A 354 -5.74 2.02 -19.84
C THR A 354 -4.61 2.39 -18.90
N LEU A 355 -4.90 2.58 -17.62
CA LEU A 355 -3.89 2.71 -16.57
C LEU A 355 -3.34 1.34 -16.14
N TRP A 356 -2.25 1.33 -15.37
CA TRP A 356 -1.45 0.15 -15.04
C TRP A 356 -0.88 -0.51 -16.30
N MET A 357 -0.11 0.27 -17.06
CA MET A 357 0.59 -0.22 -18.27
C MET A 357 1.58 -1.36 -18.00
N ASP A 358 1.98 -1.51 -16.74
CA ASP A 358 2.68 -2.68 -16.22
C ASP A 358 2.06 -3.03 -14.86
N ILE A 359 1.93 -4.33 -14.59
CA ILE A 359 1.31 -4.85 -13.36
C ILE A 359 2.33 -5.62 -12.54
N SER A 360 2.18 -5.54 -11.22
CA SER A 360 2.99 -6.29 -10.29
C SER A 360 2.63 -7.77 -10.27
N ARG A 361 3.63 -8.57 -9.93
CA ARG A 361 3.50 -10.00 -9.69
C ARG A 361 3.89 -10.33 -8.26
N ILE A 362 3.25 -11.34 -7.70
CA ILE A 362 3.59 -11.95 -6.42
C ILE A 362 3.99 -13.39 -6.69
N SER A 363 5.29 -13.63 -6.86
CA SER A 363 5.84 -14.93 -7.26
C SER A 363 6.24 -15.81 -6.07
N ALA A 364 6.63 -15.21 -4.94
CA ALA A 364 7.14 -15.92 -3.77
C ALA A 364 6.09 -16.90 -3.19
N PRO A 365 6.35 -18.21 -3.13
CA PRO A 365 5.35 -19.21 -2.70
C PRO A 365 4.79 -18.96 -1.29
N GLY A 366 5.65 -18.60 -0.35
CA GLY A 366 5.25 -18.29 1.03
C GLY A 366 4.30 -17.10 1.10
N THR A 367 4.63 -16.01 0.41
CA THR A 367 3.81 -14.81 0.31
C THR A 367 2.46 -15.09 -0.35
N ARG A 368 2.45 -15.82 -1.47
CA ARG A 368 1.21 -16.25 -2.16
C ARG A 368 0.33 -17.06 -1.23
N GLN A 369 0.91 -17.97 -0.45
CA GLN A 369 0.15 -18.77 0.49
C GLN A 369 -0.47 -17.92 1.60
N TRP A 370 0.29 -16.98 2.18
CA TRP A 370 -0.23 -16.08 3.21
C TRP A 370 -1.38 -15.22 2.68
N LEU A 371 -1.23 -14.66 1.48
CA LEU A 371 -2.28 -13.89 0.82
C LEU A 371 -3.49 -14.78 0.46
N ALA A 372 -3.27 -16.03 0.04
CA ALA A 372 -4.35 -16.99 -0.19
C ALA A 372 -5.13 -17.31 1.09
N ASP A 373 -4.43 -17.42 2.23
CA ASP A 373 -5.07 -17.58 3.55
C ASP A 373 -5.92 -16.36 3.94
N LEU A 374 -5.66 -15.18 3.35
CA LEU A 374 -6.46 -13.96 3.46
C LEU A 374 -7.56 -13.81 2.39
N GLY A 375 -7.68 -14.78 1.47
CA GLY A 375 -8.73 -14.82 0.45
C GLY A 375 -8.30 -14.41 -0.96
N VAL A 376 -7.05 -13.99 -1.16
CA VAL A 376 -6.50 -13.61 -2.47
C VAL A 376 -6.39 -14.85 -3.36
N LYS A 377 -6.81 -14.70 -4.63
CA LYS A 377 -6.77 -15.80 -5.62
C LYS A 377 -5.92 -15.48 -6.84
N HIS A 378 -5.68 -14.20 -7.09
CA HIS A 378 -4.91 -13.70 -8.22
C HIS A 378 -3.67 -12.96 -7.72
N PHE A 379 -2.54 -13.20 -8.40
CA PHE A 379 -1.21 -12.77 -7.96
C PHE A 379 -0.45 -12.01 -9.05
N ASP A 380 -1.12 -11.73 -10.16
CA ASP A 380 -0.74 -10.66 -11.08
C ASP A 380 -1.80 -9.57 -10.86
N THR A 381 -1.40 -8.47 -10.24
CA THR A 381 -2.32 -7.51 -9.60
C THR A 381 -1.97 -6.07 -9.96
N GLN A 382 -2.97 -5.19 -9.92
CA GLN A 382 -2.77 -3.75 -10.09
C GLN A 382 -2.34 -3.17 -8.74
N GLU A 383 -1.06 -3.27 -8.40
CA GLU A 383 -0.59 -2.78 -7.11
C GLU A 383 -0.62 -1.24 -7.09
N PRO A 384 -0.98 -0.61 -5.96
CA PRO A 384 -1.01 0.84 -5.85
C PRO A 384 0.30 1.53 -6.25
N SER A 385 1.43 0.87 -5.96
CA SER A 385 2.76 1.40 -6.26
C SER A 385 3.11 1.35 -7.75
N ASP A 386 2.46 0.51 -8.55
CA ASP A 386 2.68 0.41 -10.01
C ASP A 386 2.37 1.74 -10.72
N LEU A 387 1.39 2.50 -10.20
CA LEU A 387 0.99 3.77 -10.78
C LEU A 387 2.10 4.81 -10.79
N GLU A 388 3.04 4.74 -9.84
CA GLU A 388 4.18 5.66 -9.86
C GLU A 388 5.05 5.45 -11.09
N TYR A 389 5.13 4.20 -11.56
CA TYR A 389 5.92 3.80 -12.72
C TYR A 389 5.14 3.96 -14.03
N ASP A 390 3.81 4.07 -14.00
CA ASP A 390 2.98 4.21 -15.21
C ASP A 390 3.38 5.47 -16.03
N PRO A 391 3.82 5.33 -17.29
CA PRO A 391 4.29 6.44 -18.12
C PRO A 391 3.20 7.45 -18.48
N GLN A 392 1.93 7.18 -18.19
CA GLN A 392 0.82 8.09 -18.43
C GLN A 392 0.59 9.08 -17.29
N LEU A 393 1.26 8.88 -16.15
CA LEU A 393 1.05 9.66 -14.93
C LEU A 393 2.28 10.48 -14.53
N ARG A 394 2.03 11.61 -13.88
CA ARG A 394 3.03 12.45 -13.20
C ARG A 394 2.82 12.47 -11.72
N VAL A 395 3.92 12.58 -10.99
CA VAL A 395 3.87 12.86 -9.55
C VAL A 395 3.75 14.37 -9.36
N VAL A 396 2.62 14.83 -8.82
CA VAL A 396 2.36 16.26 -8.57
C VAL A 396 2.88 16.69 -7.22
N ALA A 397 2.69 15.86 -6.20
CA ALA A 397 3.10 16.14 -4.83
C ALA A 397 3.12 14.85 -4.00
N GLU A 398 3.85 14.89 -2.90
CA GLU A 398 3.85 13.82 -1.91
C GLU A 398 3.95 14.40 -0.50
N TRP A 399 3.01 14.02 0.36
CA TRP A 399 2.96 14.37 1.78
C TRP A 399 3.47 13.23 2.65
N ARG A 400 4.17 13.60 3.71
CA ARG A 400 4.68 12.72 4.77
C ARG A 400 4.64 13.45 6.10
N ASP A 401 4.37 12.75 7.19
CA ASP A 401 4.62 13.24 8.55
C ASP A 401 5.85 12.50 9.10
N PRO A 402 6.83 13.19 9.72
CA PRO A 402 7.99 12.53 10.32
C PRO A 402 7.65 11.38 11.27
N GLN A 403 6.60 11.52 12.07
CA GLN A 403 6.20 10.45 12.99
C GLN A 403 5.64 9.25 12.23
N THR A 404 4.89 9.50 11.16
CA THR A 404 4.30 8.42 10.37
C THR A 404 5.31 7.77 9.43
N LEU A 405 6.33 8.50 8.97
CA LEU A 405 7.41 7.93 8.14
C LEU A 405 8.24 6.92 8.94
N TYR A 406 8.57 7.23 10.18
CA TYR A 406 9.27 6.27 11.06
C TYR A 406 8.42 5.02 11.31
N ILE A 407 7.12 5.20 11.60
CA ILE A 407 6.18 4.08 11.78
C ILE A 407 6.10 3.23 10.51
N ASP A 408 6.00 3.84 9.33
CA ASP A 408 5.98 3.13 8.04
C ASP A 408 7.25 2.32 7.82
N HIS A 409 8.41 2.90 8.13
CA HIS A 409 9.68 2.19 8.06
C HIS A 409 9.70 0.95 8.96
N VAL A 410 9.28 1.08 10.22
CA VAL A 410 9.20 -0.04 11.16
C VAL A 410 8.21 -1.11 10.66
N ASP A 411 7.03 -0.71 10.20
CA ASP A 411 6.01 -1.63 9.68
C ASP A 411 6.54 -2.42 8.48
N ASN A 412 7.24 -1.76 7.55
CA ASN A 412 7.80 -2.40 6.38
C ASN A 412 8.91 -3.39 6.76
N VAL A 413 9.85 -3.01 7.65
CA VAL A 413 10.92 -3.90 8.11
C VAL A 413 10.37 -5.13 8.84
N VAL A 414 9.37 -4.94 9.72
CA VAL A 414 8.71 -6.05 10.42
C VAL A 414 8.02 -6.98 9.41
N THR A 415 7.30 -6.41 8.44
CA THR A 415 6.60 -7.18 7.41
C THR A 415 7.58 -7.96 6.53
N GLU A 416 8.69 -7.35 6.12
CA GLU A 416 9.74 -8.02 5.35
C GLU A 416 10.38 -9.18 6.13
N ALA A 417 10.67 -8.99 7.42
CA ALA A 417 11.17 -10.05 8.28
C ALA A 417 10.17 -11.22 8.38
N MET A 418 8.86 -10.91 8.48
CA MET A 418 7.79 -11.89 8.45
C MET A 418 7.71 -12.63 7.11
N LEU A 419 7.81 -11.92 5.98
CA LEU A 419 7.85 -12.51 4.64
C LEU A 419 9.08 -13.41 4.43
N GLY A 420 10.21 -13.09 5.06
CA GLY A 420 11.36 -13.98 5.14
C GLY A 420 11.05 -15.29 5.87
N GLY A 421 10.20 -15.25 6.90
CA GLY A 421 9.62 -16.43 7.54
C GLY A 421 8.68 -17.22 6.61
N ALA A 422 7.79 -16.52 5.91
CA ALA A 422 6.92 -17.13 4.90
C ALA A 422 7.73 -17.90 3.85
N ALA A 423 8.85 -17.33 3.39
CA ALA A 423 9.77 -17.98 2.45
C ALA A 423 10.41 -19.26 3.00
N ARG A 424 10.56 -19.38 4.33
CA ARG A 424 11.00 -20.62 5.02
C ARG A 424 9.87 -21.61 5.30
N GLY A 425 8.64 -21.26 4.94
CA GLY A 425 7.45 -22.11 5.13
C GLY A 425 6.63 -21.80 6.38
N ASP A 426 6.93 -20.71 7.10
CA ASP A 426 6.10 -20.27 8.22
C ASP A 426 4.66 -19.99 7.73
N ARG A 427 3.66 -20.32 8.55
CA ARG A 427 2.24 -20.13 8.24
C ARG A 427 1.66 -19.01 9.08
N LEU A 428 0.67 -18.31 8.54
CA LEU A 428 -0.18 -17.44 9.36
C LEU A 428 -0.93 -18.33 10.36
N THR A 429 -0.67 -18.10 11.64
CA THR A 429 -1.36 -18.79 12.73
C THR A 429 -2.52 -17.95 13.20
N HIS A 430 -3.59 -18.60 13.65
CA HIS A 430 -4.73 -17.93 14.26
C HIS A 430 -4.88 -18.37 15.71
N VAL A 431 -5.41 -17.48 16.53
CA VAL A 431 -5.68 -17.75 17.93
C VAL A 431 -6.94 -18.62 18.01
N TRP A 432 -6.75 -19.94 18.02
CA TRP A 432 -7.82 -20.93 17.83
C TRP A 432 -9.02 -20.74 18.79
N TYR A 433 -8.80 -20.30 20.02
CA TYR A 433 -9.89 -20.10 20.99
C TYR A 433 -10.79 -18.88 20.67
N VAL A 434 -10.38 -18.02 19.74
CA VAL A 434 -11.14 -16.84 19.28
C VAL A 434 -12.07 -17.19 18.10
N LEU A 435 -11.85 -18.33 17.43
CA LEU A 435 -12.63 -18.80 16.27
C LEU A 435 -14.16 -18.77 16.49
N PRO A 436 -14.71 -19.25 17.63
CA PRO A 436 -16.16 -19.24 17.84
C PRO A 436 -16.74 -17.83 17.87
N PHE A 437 -16.04 -16.89 18.52
CA PHE A 437 -16.49 -15.51 18.63
C PHE A 437 -16.49 -14.82 17.26
N VAL A 438 -15.44 -15.02 16.46
CA VAL A 438 -15.34 -14.48 15.11
C VAL A 438 -16.44 -15.04 14.21
N ARG A 439 -16.74 -16.34 14.31
CA ARG A 439 -17.80 -16.99 13.52
C ARG A 439 -19.19 -16.54 13.92
N LEU A 440 -19.44 -16.34 15.22
CA LEU A 440 -20.69 -15.75 15.69
C LEU A 440 -20.84 -14.30 15.19
N ALA A 441 -19.78 -13.49 15.23
CA ALA A 441 -19.78 -12.14 14.69
C ALA A 441 -20.02 -12.11 13.17
N LYS A 442 -19.39 -13.04 12.42
CA LYS A 442 -19.61 -13.23 10.97
C LYS A 442 -21.06 -13.62 10.69
N GLY A 443 -21.60 -14.60 11.41
CA GLY A 443 -23.01 -15.02 11.28
C GLY A 443 -23.99 -13.90 11.61
N TYR A 444 -23.71 -13.12 12.65
CA TYR A 444 -24.49 -11.94 13.02
C TYR A 444 -24.44 -10.85 11.93
N SER A 445 -23.27 -10.59 11.35
CA SER A 445 -23.09 -9.62 10.26
C SER A 445 -23.85 -10.04 9.00
N VAL A 446 -23.83 -11.34 8.66
CA VAL A 446 -24.63 -11.91 7.57
C VAL A 446 -26.12 -11.72 7.83
N LEU A 447 -26.59 -12.01 9.05
CA LEU A 447 -27.99 -11.79 9.44
C LEU A 447 -28.39 -10.31 9.34
N LEU A 448 -27.54 -9.39 9.80
CA LEU A 448 -27.76 -7.95 9.65
C LEU A 448 -27.82 -7.55 8.17
N GLY A 449 -26.97 -8.10 7.31
CA GLY A 449 -27.00 -7.86 5.87
C GLY A 449 -28.26 -8.41 5.17
N PHE A 450 -28.85 -9.48 5.69
CA PHE A 450 -30.12 -10.03 5.19
C PHE A 450 -31.36 -9.29 5.71
N VAL A 451 -31.32 -8.82 6.97
CA VAL A 451 -32.45 -8.15 7.63
C VAL A 451 -32.44 -6.63 7.39
N GLY A 452 -31.29 -6.06 7.08
CA GLY A 452 -31.08 -4.64 6.77
C GLY A 452 -31.21 -4.32 5.28
N LYS A 453 -32.42 -4.49 4.75
CA LYS A 453 -33.00 -3.61 3.72
C LYS A 453 -34.18 -2.87 4.33
#